data_AF-A0AAJ2UY73-F1
#
_entry.id   AF-A0AAJ2UY73-F1
#
_cell.length_a   1.000
_cell.length_b   1.000
_cell.length_c   1.000
_cell.angle_alpha   90.00
_cell.angle_beta   90.00
_cell.angle_gamma   90.00
#
_symmetry.space_group_name_H-M   'P 1'
#
loop_
_entity.id
_entity.type
_entity.pdbx_description
1 polymer ?
#
loop_
_entity_poly.entity_id
_entity_poly.type
_entity_poly.pdbx_seq_one_letter_code
_entity_poly.pdbx_strand_id
1 'polypeptide(L)'
;MNSESTSSSRIVVGVDGSEPSKAALRWAVEQARVDGGAVDAFLAWESPTFWYGLTPPSDEEMRTYASRAQELLDQAVEDALGPGPGRPVPLRSTAVQGHAAAVLIDAAAGAKMLIVGNRGRGEFREALLGSVSMHCAQHAPCPVVIMR
;
A
#
# COMPACT_ATOMS: atom_id res chain seq x y z
N MET A 1 -27.74 -24.36 -10.67
CA MET A 1 -27.33 -23.91 -9.33
C MET A 1 -25.90 -23.39 -9.49
N ASN A 2 -25.79 -22.17 -10.01
CA ASN A 2 -24.50 -21.55 -10.32
C ASN A 2 -24.17 -20.62 -9.15
N SER A 3 -23.10 -20.93 -8.41
CA SER A 3 -22.49 -19.92 -7.54
C SER A 3 -21.77 -18.92 -8.46
N GLU A 4 -22.38 -17.77 -8.70
CA GLU A 4 -21.63 -16.60 -9.10
C GLU A 4 -20.65 -16.30 -7.96
N SER A 5 -19.38 -16.64 -8.15
CA SER A 5 -18.31 -16.00 -7.39
C SER A 5 -18.33 -14.53 -7.82
N THR A 6 -19.04 -13.69 -7.07
CA THR A 6 -18.91 -12.25 -7.23
C THR A 6 -17.45 -11.93 -6.98
N SER A 7 -16.70 -11.67 -8.06
CA SER A 7 -15.31 -11.22 -7.95
C SER A 7 -15.36 -9.84 -7.33
N SER A 8 -15.34 -9.79 -5.99
CA SER A 8 -15.37 -8.53 -5.25
C SER A 8 -14.27 -7.63 -5.79
N SER A 9 -14.66 -6.41 -6.16
CA SER A 9 -13.76 -5.43 -6.74
C SER A 9 -12.65 -5.11 -5.75
N ARG A 10 -11.44 -5.61 -6.02
CA ARG A 10 -10.27 -5.44 -5.17
C ARG A 10 -9.54 -4.15 -5.52
N ILE A 11 -9.40 -3.26 -4.55
CA ILE A 11 -8.65 -2.01 -4.68
C ILE A 11 -7.35 -2.14 -3.89
N VAL A 12 -6.22 -1.84 -4.53
CA VAL A 12 -4.90 -1.85 -3.88
C VAL A 12 -4.49 -0.43 -3.56
N VAL A 13 -3.95 -0.20 -2.37
CA VAL A 13 -3.45 1.11 -1.95
C VAL A 13 -2.06 1.02 -1.31
N GLY A 14 -1.14 1.87 -1.76
CA GLY A 14 0.17 2.04 -1.12
C GLY A 14 0.12 3.02 0.04
N VAL A 15 0.58 2.59 1.22
CA VAL A 15 0.52 3.36 2.47
C VAL A 15 1.92 3.41 3.10
N ASP A 16 2.54 4.59 3.17
CA ASP A 16 3.88 4.77 3.74
C ASP A 16 3.91 5.66 5.00
N GLY A 17 2.72 6.00 5.52
CA GLY A 17 2.53 6.86 6.68
C GLY A 17 2.55 8.36 6.37
N SER A 18 2.86 8.77 5.13
CA SER A 18 2.74 10.18 4.72
C SER A 18 1.26 10.61 4.58
N GLU A 19 0.98 11.90 4.74
CA GLU A 19 -0.39 12.42 4.59
C GLU A 19 -1.04 12.12 3.22
N PRO A 20 -0.34 12.23 2.07
CA PRO A 20 -0.89 11.81 0.78
C PRO A 20 -1.24 10.32 0.75
N SER A 21 -0.47 9.47 1.41
CA SER A 21 -0.77 8.02 1.49
C SER A 21 -1.98 7.72 2.38
N LYS A 22 -2.17 8.47 3.48
CA LYS A 22 -3.38 8.39 4.31
C LYS A 22 -4.61 8.91 3.58
N ALA A 23 -4.46 9.99 2.79
CA ALA A 23 -5.52 10.49 1.91
C ALA A 23 -5.90 9.46 0.83
N ALA A 24 -4.91 8.79 0.25
CA ALA A 24 -5.12 7.67 -0.66
C ALA A 24 -5.91 6.53 -0.02
N LEU A 25 -5.56 6.15 1.21
CA LEU A 25 -6.27 5.12 1.94
C LEU A 25 -7.73 5.49 2.23
N ARG A 26 -8.00 6.71 2.67
CA ARG A 26 -9.38 7.21 2.88
C ARG A 26 -10.20 7.13 1.60
N TRP A 27 -9.63 7.57 0.49
CA TRP A 27 -10.31 7.52 -0.81
C TRP A 27 -10.53 6.08 -1.30
N ALA A 28 -9.54 5.19 -1.11
CA ALA A 28 -9.66 3.77 -1.45
C ALA A 28 -10.84 3.11 -0.75
N VAL A 29 -11.02 3.40 0.55
CA VAL A 29 -12.13 2.89 1.35
C VAL A 29 -13.48 3.39 0.83
N GLU A 30 -13.58 4.69 0.53
CA GLU A 30 -14.82 5.26 0.00
C GLU A 30 -15.15 4.70 -1.40
N GLN A 31 -14.14 4.56 -2.27
CA GLN A 31 -14.32 3.98 -3.59
C GLN A 31 -14.74 2.50 -3.51
N ALA A 32 -14.09 1.71 -2.64
CA ALA A 32 -14.48 0.32 -2.41
C ALA A 32 -15.91 0.22 -1.88
N ARG A 33 -16.36 1.17 -1.04
CA ARG A 33 -17.73 1.20 -0.51
C ARG A 33 -18.76 1.39 -1.63
N VAL A 34 -18.48 2.30 -2.57
CA VAL A 34 -19.32 2.53 -3.75
C VAL A 34 -19.34 1.29 -4.67
N ASP A 35 -18.20 0.61 -4.78
CA ASP A 35 -18.02 -0.55 -5.66
C ASP A 35 -18.51 -1.88 -5.06
N GLY A 36 -18.90 -1.92 -3.79
CA GLY A 36 -19.16 -3.18 -3.08
C GLY A 36 -17.92 -4.08 -2.98
N GLY A 37 -16.74 -3.47 -2.91
CA GLY A 37 -15.43 -4.10 -3.00
C GLY A 37 -14.70 -4.25 -1.66
N ALA A 38 -13.39 -4.52 -1.76
CA ALA A 38 -12.48 -4.63 -0.63
C ALA A 38 -11.18 -3.85 -0.90
N VAL A 39 -10.48 -3.48 0.17
CA VAL A 39 -9.21 -2.75 0.11
C VAL A 39 -8.06 -3.62 0.63
N ASP A 40 -7.00 -3.75 -0.17
CA ASP A 40 -5.70 -4.25 0.29
C ASP A 40 -4.72 -3.09 0.41
N ALA A 41 -4.31 -2.77 1.64
CA ALA A 41 -3.32 -1.76 1.95
C ALA A 41 -1.92 -2.40 2.06
N PHE A 42 -0.95 -1.85 1.33
CA PHE A 42 0.41 -2.35 1.31
C PHE A 42 1.40 -1.29 1.78
N LEU A 43 2.32 -1.70 2.66
CA LEU A 43 3.57 -1.00 2.95
C LEU A 43 4.71 -1.87 2.45
N ALA A 44 5.59 -1.31 1.63
CA ALA A 44 6.83 -1.97 1.28
C ALA A 44 7.95 -1.52 2.22
N TRP A 45 8.81 -2.45 2.62
CA TRP A 45 9.96 -2.17 3.46
C TRP A 45 11.20 -2.89 2.97
N GLU A 46 12.36 -2.32 3.26
CA GLU A 46 13.65 -2.88 2.90
C GLU A 46 14.55 -2.92 4.13
N SER A 47 15.38 -3.96 4.22
CA SER A 47 16.37 -4.02 5.29
C SER A 47 17.52 -3.05 4.98
N PRO A 48 17.97 -2.23 5.95
CA PRO A 48 19.06 -1.27 5.71
C PRO A 48 20.34 -1.93 5.19
N THR A 49 20.63 -3.16 5.62
CA THR A 49 21.84 -3.90 5.23
C THR A 49 21.84 -4.31 3.76
N PHE A 50 20.68 -4.39 3.10
CA PHE A 50 20.57 -4.73 1.68
C PHE A 50 21.32 -3.74 0.78
N TRP A 51 21.40 -2.48 1.19
CA TRP A 51 22.02 -1.40 0.41
C TRP A 51 23.53 -1.23 0.63
N TYR A 52 24.08 -1.76 1.73
CA TYR A 52 25.45 -1.43 2.18
C TYR A 52 26.46 -2.59 2.07
N GLY A 53 26.10 -3.73 1.47
CA GLY A 53 27.02 -4.88 1.33
C GLY A 53 27.51 -5.44 2.67
N LEU A 54 26.77 -5.19 3.74
CA LEU A 54 27.03 -5.70 5.08
C LEU A 54 26.60 -7.17 5.20
N THR A 55 27.01 -7.82 6.29
CA THR A 55 26.51 -9.15 6.65
C THR A 55 24.98 -9.19 6.53
N PRO A 56 24.40 -10.20 5.86
CA PRO A 56 22.96 -10.35 5.76
C PRO A 56 22.34 -10.34 7.16
N PRO A 57 21.18 -9.71 7.35
CA PRO A 57 20.49 -9.74 8.62
C PRO A 57 20.13 -11.18 8.98
N SER A 58 20.22 -11.51 10.26
CA SER A 58 19.71 -12.77 10.79
C SER A 58 18.20 -12.88 10.60
N ASP A 59 17.68 -14.10 10.67
CA ASP A 59 16.23 -14.34 10.57
C ASP A 59 15.44 -13.60 11.67
N GLU A 60 16.04 -13.41 12.85
CA GLU A 60 15.43 -12.67 13.96
C GLU A 60 15.35 -11.17 13.68
N GLU A 61 16.42 -10.58 13.13
CA GLU A 61 16.42 -9.20 12.68
C GLU A 61 15.40 -8.99 11.56
N MET A 62 15.32 -9.94 10.61
CA MET A 62 14.35 -9.87 9.52
C MET A 62 12.91 -9.89 10.04
N ARG A 63 12.59 -10.79 10.99
CA ARG A 63 11.29 -10.81 11.67
C ARG A 63 11.01 -9.50 12.41
N THR A 64 12.03 -8.93 13.06
CA THR A 64 11.89 -7.65 13.77
C THR A 64 11.57 -6.50 12.81
N TYR A 65 12.23 -6.44 11.65
CA TYR A 65 11.92 -5.44 10.63
C TYR A 65 10.52 -5.63 10.06
N ALA A 66 10.11 -6.87 9.77
CA ALA A 66 8.78 -7.18 9.28
C ALA A 66 7.69 -6.75 10.28
N SER A 67 7.85 -7.06 11.57
CA SER A 67 6.91 -6.66 12.62
C SER A 67 6.80 -5.14 12.72
N ARG A 68 7.93 -4.42 12.73
CA ARG A 68 7.93 -2.94 12.78
C ARG A 68 7.26 -2.33 11.56
N ALA A 69 7.48 -2.89 10.37
CA ALA A 69 6.81 -2.43 9.16
C ALA A 69 5.29 -2.65 9.25
N GLN A 70 4.86 -3.81 9.75
CA GLN A 70 3.44 -4.09 9.96
C GLN A 70 2.82 -3.12 10.99
N GLU A 71 3.51 -2.86 12.10
CA GLU A 71 3.07 -1.88 13.12
C GLU A 71 2.93 -0.46 12.53
N LEU A 72 3.88 -0.02 11.71
CA LEU A 72 3.81 1.27 11.03
C LEU A 72 2.62 1.35 10.06
N LEU A 73 2.37 0.27 9.32
CA LEU A 73 1.22 0.20 8.42
C LEU A 73 -0.08 0.26 9.22
N ASP A 74 -0.22 -0.53 10.28
CA ASP A 74 -1.42 -0.57 11.10
C ASP A 74 -1.69 0.78 11.77
N GLN A 75 -0.65 1.46 12.27
CA GLN A 75 -0.76 2.82 12.79
C GLN A 75 -1.20 3.81 11.71
N ALA A 76 -0.66 3.73 10.49
CA ALA A 76 -1.07 4.60 9.40
C ALA A 76 -2.54 4.37 8.99
N VAL A 77 -3.01 3.12 9.07
CA VAL A 77 -4.42 2.79 8.84
C VAL A 77 -5.31 3.39 9.93
N GLU A 78 -4.91 3.27 11.20
CA GLU A 78 -5.64 3.86 12.32
C GLU A 78 -5.66 5.40 12.27
N ASP A 79 -4.52 6.03 11.98
CA ASP A 79 -4.44 7.49 11.76
C ASP A 79 -5.39 7.97 10.66
N ALA A 80 -5.53 7.19 9.59
CA ALA A 80 -6.31 7.58 8.43
C ALA A 80 -7.82 7.33 8.60
N LEU A 81 -8.20 6.24 9.26
CA LEU A 81 -9.57 5.73 9.30
C LEU A 81 -10.20 5.71 10.70
N GLY A 82 -9.41 5.98 11.74
CA GLY A 82 -9.80 5.80 13.14
C GLY A 82 -9.72 4.34 13.62
N PRO A 83 -9.92 4.12 14.92
CA PRO A 83 -9.89 2.80 15.52
C PRO A 83 -11.12 1.96 15.16
N GLY A 84 -10.93 0.64 15.11
CA GLY A 84 -12.00 -0.31 15.41
C GLY A 84 -12.50 -1.20 14.26
N PRO A 85 -13.26 -2.27 14.62
CA PRO A 85 -13.73 -3.33 13.71
C PRO A 85 -14.97 -2.97 12.87
N GLY A 86 -15.35 -1.69 12.77
CA GLY A 86 -16.56 -1.22 12.08
C GLY A 86 -16.30 -0.60 10.69
N ARG A 87 -15.22 -1.00 10.01
CA ARG A 87 -14.85 -0.40 8.72
C ARG A 87 -15.96 -0.65 7.69
N PRO A 88 -16.28 0.32 6.83
CA PRO A 88 -17.39 0.23 5.88
C PRO A 88 -17.14 -0.81 4.77
N VAL A 89 -15.90 -1.29 4.63
CA VAL A 89 -15.47 -2.30 3.67
C VAL A 89 -14.45 -3.25 4.31
N PRO A 90 -14.32 -4.50 3.82
CA PRO A 90 -13.21 -5.36 4.18
C PRO A 90 -11.87 -4.68 3.84
N LEU A 91 -10.96 -4.65 4.81
CA LEU A 91 -9.63 -4.05 4.66
C LEU A 91 -8.58 -5.01 5.21
N ARG A 92 -7.60 -5.36 4.38
CA ARG A 92 -6.41 -6.11 4.79
C ARG A 92 -5.18 -5.21 4.68
N SER A 93 -4.39 -5.10 5.75
CA SER A 93 -3.07 -4.47 5.75
C SER A 93 -1.99 -5.53 5.65
N THR A 94 -1.02 -5.37 4.73
CA THR A 94 0.13 -6.28 4.61
C THR A 94 1.41 -5.49 4.38
N ALA A 95 2.38 -5.62 5.29
CA ALA A 95 3.74 -5.15 5.06
C ALA A 95 4.56 -6.22 4.31
N VAL A 96 5.20 -5.84 3.21
CA VAL A 96 5.93 -6.74 2.31
C VAL A 96 7.38 -6.28 2.15
N GLN A 97 8.32 -7.21 2.25
CA GLN A 97 9.71 -6.90 1.99
C GLN A 97 9.93 -6.68 0.48
N GLY A 98 10.56 -5.57 0.11
CA GLY A 98 10.95 -5.28 -1.26
C GLY A 98 10.84 -3.79 -1.62
N HIS A 99 11.25 -3.47 -2.85
CA HIS A 99 11.15 -2.11 -3.37
C HIS A 99 9.68 -1.71 -3.60
N ALA A 100 9.30 -0.53 -3.11
CA ALA A 100 7.90 -0.11 -3.04
C ALA A 100 7.15 -0.19 -4.36
N ALA A 101 7.74 0.27 -5.46
CA ALA A 101 7.05 0.24 -6.74
C ALA A 101 6.82 -1.19 -7.26
N ALA A 102 7.78 -2.10 -7.04
CA ALA A 102 7.65 -3.49 -7.47
C ALA A 102 6.57 -4.22 -6.67
N VAL A 103 6.61 -4.08 -5.33
CA VAL A 103 5.58 -4.63 -4.43
C VAL A 103 4.18 -4.17 -4.84
N LEU A 104 4.00 -2.88 -5.13
CA LEU A 104 2.68 -2.34 -5.49
C LEU A 104 2.22 -2.80 -6.89
N ILE A 105 3.12 -2.90 -7.86
CA ILE A 105 2.81 -3.41 -9.21
C ILE A 105 2.39 -4.88 -9.14
N ASP A 106 3.14 -5.70 -8.40
CA ASP A 106 2.82 -7.11 -8.21
C ASP A 106 1.49 -7.28 -7.47
N ALA A 107 1.29 -6.50 -6.39
CA ALA A 107 0.04 -6.50 -5.63
C ALA A 107 -1.16 -6.06 -6.48
N ALA A 108 -0.95 -5.21 -7.49
CA ALA A 108 -2.00 -4.69 -8.37
C ALA A 108 -2.49 -5.70 -9.42
N ALA A 109 -1.85 -6.86 -9.57
CA ALA A 109 -2.30 -7.90 -10.50
C ALA A 109 -3.75 -8.36 -10.19
N GLY A 110 -4.65 -8.19 -11.15
CA GLY A 110 -6.08 -8.50 -10.98
C GLY A 110 -6.84 -7.56 -10.04
N ALA A 111 -6.23 -6.44 -9.61
CA ALA A 111 -6.94 -5.38 -8.91
C ALA A 111 -7.74 -4.53 -9.91
N LYS A 112 -8.87 -3.96 -9.47
CA LYS A 112 -9.63 -2.99 -10.26
C LYS A 112 -8.83 -1.70 -10.47
N MET A 113 -8.06 -1.29 -9.46
CA MET A 113 -7.17 -0.12 -9.52
C MET A 113 -6.12 -0.17 -8.42
N LEU A 114 -5.02 0.56 -8.67
CA LEU A 114 -3.97 0.86 -7.72
C LEU A 114 -4.03 2.35 -7.34
N ILE A 115 -3.96 2.63 -6.05
CA ILE A 115 -4.03 3.99 -5.51
C ILE A 115 -2.76 4.28 -4.74
N VAL A 116 -2.12 5.42 -5.02
CA VAL A 116 -0.89 5.84 -4.35
C VAL A 116 -0.94 7.32 -4.02
N GLY A 117 -0.18 7.72 -2.99
CA GLY A 117 0.12 9.14 -2.79
C GLY A 117 0.97 9.68 -3.95
N ASN A 118 0.84 10.97 -4.24
CA ASN A 118 1.67 11.66 -5.23
C ASN A 118 3.12 11.69 -4.79
N ARG A 119 3.37 11.65 -3.48
CA ARG A 119 4.67 11.60 -2.83
C ARG A 119 4.59 10.69 -1.61
N GLY A 120 5.76 10.24 -1.19
CA GLY A 120 5.94 9.51 0.06
C GLY A 120 6.78 10.30 1.06
N ARG A 121 7.49 9.57 1.93
CA ARG A 121 8.40 10.12 2.95
C ARG A 121 9.72 10.73 2.45
N GLY A 122 9.99 10.73 1.14
CA GLY A 122 11.25 11.22 0.56
C GLY A 122 11.42 12.76 0.60
N GLU A 123 12.67 13.22 0.44
CA GLU A 123 13.07 14.63 0.68
C GLU A 123 12.76 15.61 -0.47
N PHE A 124 12.38 15.12 -1.66
CA PHE A 124 12.18 15.96 -2.84
C PHE A 124 10.80 16.65 -2.86
N ARG A 125 10.68 17.75 -2.11
CA ARG A 125 9.43 18.53 -1.98
C ARG A 125 9.03 19.31 -3.24
N GLU A 126 9.94 19.53 -4.18
CA GLU A 126 9.68 20.32 -5.41
C GLU A 126 9.11 19.49 -6.57
N ALA A 127 9.21 18.16 -6.52
CA ALA A 127 8.70 17.29 -7.59
C ALA A 127 7.16 17.16 -7.56
N LEU A 128 6.51 17.16 -8.73
CA LEU A 128 5.06 16.98 -8.82
C LEU A 128 4.61 15.55 -8.43
N LEU A 129 5.45 14.56 -8.72
CA LEU A 129 5.28 13.13 -8.44
C LEU A 129 6.58 12.55 -7.87
N GLY A 130 6.45 11.63 -6.92
CA GLY A 130 7.55 10.82 -6.39
C GLY A 130 7.90 9.63 -7.32
N SER A 131 9.04 9.00 -7.05
CA SER A 131 9.53 7.87 -7.85
C SER A 131 8.54 6.69 -7.89
N VAL A 132 7.95 6.34 -6.74
CA VAL A 132 7.00 5.23 -6.62
C VAL A 132 5.74 5.48 -7.43
N SER A 133 5.12 6.65 -7.30
CA SER A 133 3.87 6.98 -8.00
C SER A 133 4.07 7.09 -9.51
N MET A 134 5.20 7.67 -9.95
CA MET A 134 5.58 7.69 -11.36
C MET A 134 5.75 6.28 -11.92
N HIS A 135 6.51 5.42 -11.23
CA HIS A 135 6.78 4.07 -11.71
C HIS A 135 5.50 3.22 -11.75
N CYS A 136 4.64 3.33 -10.74
CA CYS A 136 3.34 2.66 -10.73
C CYS A 136 2.48 3.10 -11.92
N ALA A 137 2.39 4.41 -12.19
CA ALA A 137 1.61 4.94 -13.31
C ALA A 137 2.08 4.43 -14.68
N GLN A 138 3.37 4.10 -14.82
CA GLN A 138 3.95 3.61 -16.07
C GLN A 138 3.79 2.09 -16.26
N HIS A 139 3.68 1.32 -15.18
CA HIS A 139 3.88 -0.14 -15.22
C HIS A 139 2.78 -0.97 -14.55
N ALA A 140 1.87 -0.38 -13.79
CA ALA A 140 0.81 -1.14 -13.13
C ALA A 140 -0.10 -1.83 -14.17
N PRO A 141 -0.55 -3.07 -13.90
CA PRO A 141 -1.43 -3.82 -14.81
C PRO A 141 -2.90 -3.35 -14.75
N CYS A 142 -3.19 -2.26 -14.03
CA CYS A 142 -4.52 -1.72 -13.82
C CYS A 142 -4.47 -0.18 -13.75
N PRO A 143 -5.63 0.52 -13.83
CA PRO A 143 -5.71 1.96 -13.66
C PRO A 143 -5.05 2.43 -12.35
N VAL A 144 -4.28 3.52 -12.44
CA VAL A 144 -3.60 4.13 -11.29
C VAL A 144 -4.24 5.47 -10.92
N VAL A 145 -4.60 5.62 -9.65
CA VAL A 145 -5.06 6.89 -9.07
C VAL A 145 -3.95 7.46 -8.19
N ILE A 146 -3.61 8.73 -8.44
CA ILE A 146 -2.58 9.43 -7.68
C ILE A 146 -3.23 10.54 -6.84
N MET A 147 -3.07 10.43 -5.52
CA MET A 147 -3.71 11.30 -4.54
C MET A 147 -2.74 12.34 -4.00
N ARG A 148 -3.19 13.58 -3.78
CA ARG A 148 -2.35 14.67 -3.27
C ARG A 148 -2.68 15.01 -1.82
#